data_AF-A0A2G5SDA3-F1
#
_entry.id   AF-A0A2G5SDA3-F1
#
_cell.length_a   1.000
_cell.length_b   1.000
_cell.length_c   1.000
_cell.angle_alpha   90.00
_cell.angle_beta   90.00
_cell.angle_gamma   90.00
#
_symmetry.space_group_name_H-M   'P 1'
#
loop_
_entity.id
_entity.type
_entity.pdbx_description
1 polymer ?
#
loop_
_entity_poly.entity_id
_entity_poly.type
_entity_poly.pdbx_seq_one_letter_code
_entity_poly.pdbx_strand_id
1 'polypeptide(L)'
;MKMNLREFIVNDREIMNSLPPEVKAKNDVIKLLGYLWDSVNDTLNIKIAQMNIDHPTKRQVASKFAETFDPIGLVTPISVPLKRLIQKMWEMDINWNAKLPPEALSDWRLIQKAFTDREISCARPLRDDYSHTDFHMLIFSDASQDTYGALAYGCFMYPNKKPVINLITSRNKIKPSRNSNWSIPKIELIGIEIGSSLARSIIDEIRGLKVTTIRSLSDSMIALYWLLSDECTRVWVANRRRSIQENTDIFRKCGTCTSHHCRTQDNSADITTRGMPTHVLKGHKPWFNGPAMLLQDPSQWPCKLEGTITCLTEFRELAQSEIQRTSSSTTAGLFASRTNCETSCFGSSSTLQTLKPTLHSHSVTDISLDTKWKIVCEEDIKIL
;
A
#
# COMPACT_ATOMS: atom_id res chain seq x y z
N MET A 1 -33.93 17.57 6.95
CA MET A 1 -34.49 16.19 6.93
C MET A 1 -34.30 15.61 8.33
N LYS A 2 -35.34 15.57 9.18
CA LYS A 2 -35.26 14.89 10.49
C LYS A 2 -35.32 13.39 10.22
N MET A 3 -34.19 12.72 10.18
CA MET A 3 -34.14 11.26 10.07
C MET A 3 -34.67 10.69 11.39
N ASN A 4 -35.87 10.12 11.36
CA ASN A 4 -36.45 9.50 12.54
C ASN A 4 -35.81 8.11 12.71
N LEU A 5 -34.76 8.02 13.53
CA LEU A 5 -34.06 6.77 13.85
C LEU A 5 -35.04 5.84 14.56
N ARG A 6 -35.34 4.68 13.96
CA ARG A 6 -36.38 3.76 14.45
C ARG A 6 -35.83 2.59 15.27
N GLU A 7 -34.56 2.25 15.10
CA GLU A 7 -33.92 1.13 15.76
C GLU A 7 -32.50 1.53 16.19
N PHE A 8 -32.14 1.19 17.41
CA PHE A 8 -30.85 1.42 18.03
C PHE A 8 -30.22 0.07 18.38
N ILE A 9 -28.91 0.02 18.22
CA ILE A 9 -28.07 -1.09 18.62
C ILE A 9 -26.76 -0.50 19.14
N VAL A 10 -26.30 -1.02 20.27
CA VAL A 10 -25.09 -0.60 20.95
C VAL A 10 -24.34 -1.83 21.42
N ASN A 11 -23.02 -1.73 21.55
CA ASN A 11 -22.18 -2.81 22.07
C ASN A 11 -22.17 -2.89 23.61
N ASP A 12 -22.80 -1.95 24.30
CA ASP A 12 -22.95 -1.97 25.75
C ASP A 12 -24.26 -2.63 26.15
N ARG A 13 -24.16 -3.75 26.88
CA ARG A 13 -25.32 -4.56 27.26
C ARG A 13 -26.26 -3.84 28.23
N GLU A 14 -25.73 -3.03 29.14
CA GLU A 14 -26.54 -2.30 30.11
C GLU A 14 -27.34 -1.20 29.43
N ILE A 15 -26.68 -0.44 28.54
CA ILE A 15 -27.34 0.57 27.70
C ILE A 15 -28.37 -0.11 26.81
N MET A 16 -28.05 -1.22 26.14
CA MET A 16 -28.99 -1.94 25.28
C MET A 16 -30.22 -2.44 26.05
N ASN A 17 -30.04 -2.87 27.31
CA ASN A 17 -31.13 -3.28 28.17
C ASN A 17 -32.01 -2.10 28.62
N SER A 18 -31.40 -0.93 28.86
CA SER A 18 -32.11 0.28 29.30
C SER A 18 -33.02 0.89 28.23
N LEU A 19 -32.80 0.59 26.95
CA LEU A 19 -33.62 1.11 25.86
C LEU A 19 -35.05 0.54 25.87
N PRO A 20 -36.08 1.29 25.45
CA PRO A 20 -37.42 0.76 25.24
C PRO A 20 -37.44 -0.35 24.17
N PRO A 21 -38.22 -1.45 24.33
CA PRO A 21 -38.25 -2.54 23.36
C PRO A 21 -38.59 -2.12 21.93
N GLU A 22 -39.38 -1.06 21.77
CA GLU A 22 -39.87 -0.57 20.48
C GLU A 22 -38.76 0.06 19.63
N VAL A 23 -37.66 0.48 20.27
CA VAL A 23 -36.53 1.14 19.60
C VAL A 23 -35.29 0.25 19.54
N LYS A 24 -35.35 -1.00 20.01
CA LYS A 24 -34.21 -1.93 19.92
C LYS A 24 -34.15 -2.58 18.55
N ALA A 25 -32.94 -2.74 18.02
CA ALA A 25 -32.72 -3.63 16.89
C ALA A 25 -33.14 -5.06 17.24
N LYS A 26 -33.73 -5.77 16.28
CA LYS A 26 -34.24 -7.14 16.48
C LYS A 26 -33.15 -8.20 16.54
N ASN A 27 -31.98 -7.92 15.95
CA ASN A 27 -30.85 -8.83 15.87
C ASN A 27 -29.63 -8.17 16.49
N ASP A 28 -28.81 -8.96 17.17
CA ASP A 28 -27.53 -8.52 17.74
C ASP A 28 -26.44 -8.33 16.67
N VAL A 29 -26.66 -8.89 15.48
CA VAL A 29 -25.78 -8.78 14.31
C VAL A 29 -26.47 -7.99 13.20
N ILE A 30 -25.85 -6.90 12.76
CA ILE A 30 -26.38 -6.03 11.69
C ILE A 30 -25.35 -5.74 10.60
N LYS A 31 -25.80 -5.33 9.42
CA LYS A 31 -24.90 -4.88 8.35
C LYS A 31 -24.44 -3.44 8.63
N LEU A 32 -23.13 -3.21 8.72
CA LEU A 32 -22.51 -1.91 8.94
C LEU A 32 -21.47 -1.65 7.86
N LEU A 33 -21.74 -0.68 6.97
CA LEU A 33 -20.84 -0.28 5.87
C LEU A 33 -20.29 -1.45 5.03
N GLY A 34 -21.10 -2.50 4.83
CA GLY A 34 -20.73 -3.68 4.07
C GLY A 34 -20.21 -4.86 4.90
N TYR A 35 -19.76 -4.63 6.13
CA TYR A 35 -19.43 -5.67 7.10
C TYR A 35 -20.67 -6.14 7.87
N LEU A 36 -20.58 -7.29 8.53
CA LEU A 36 -21.54 -7.70 9.57
C LEU A 36 -20.94 -7.33 10.93
N TRP A 37 -21.57 -6.42 11.66
CA TRP A 37 -21.16 -6.06 13.02
C TRP A 37 -21.95 -6.87 14.03
N ASP A 38 -21.23 -7.64 14.85
CA ASP A 38 -21.75 -8.30 16.04
C ASP A 38 -21.59 -7.33 17.23
N SER A 39 -22.72 -6.84 17.74
CA SER A 39 -22.72 -5.89 18.85
C SER A 39 -22.35 -6.51 20.19
N VAL A 40 -22.57 -7.82 20.37
CA VAL A 40 -22.33 -8.51 21.64
C VAL A 40 -20.84 -8.75 21.85
N ASN A 41 -20.16 -9.22 20.81
CA ASN A 41 -18.70 -9.47 20.85
C ASN A 41 -17.89 -8.25 20.38
N ASP A 42 -18.55 -7.23 19.86
CA ASP A 42 -17.98 -6.05 19.24
C ASP A 42 -16.99 -6.36 18.10
N THR A 43 -17.40 -7.24 17.18
CA THR A 43 -16.57 -7.70 16.05
C THR A 43 -17.16 -7.31 14.70
N LEU A 44 -16.27 -7.03 13.75
CA LEU A 44 -16.59 -6.94 12.33
C LEU A 44 -16.34 -8.30 11.68
N ASN A 45 -17.40 -8.94 11.20
CA ASN A 45 -17.37 -10.21 10.49
C ASN A 45 -17.35 -9.94 8.98
N ILE A 46 -16.28 -10.41 8.34
CA ILE A 46 -16.00 -10.21 6.92
C ILE A 46 -16.36 -11.49 6.19
N LYS A 47 -17.30 -11.41 5.25
CA LYS A 47 -17.67 -12.55 4.42
C LYS A 47 -16.55 -12.86 3.43
N ILE A 48 -16.13 -14.12 3.40
CA ILE A 48 -15.09 -14.61 2.51
C ILE A 48 -15.73 -15.36 1.35
N ALA A 49 -15.26 -15.08 0.14
CA ALA A 49 -15.73 -15.73 -1.08
C ALA A 49 -15.47 -17.25 -1.04
N GLN A 50 -16.47 -18.03 -1.46
CA GLN A 50 -16.35 -19.47 -1.55
C GLN A 50 -15.85 -19.87 -2.93
N MET A 51 -14.69 -20.53 -2.99
CA MET A 51 -14.05 -20.95 -4.24
C MET A 51 -14.62 -22.28 -4.73
N ASN A 52 -15.93 -22.34 -4.97
CA ASN A 52 -16.72 -23.55 -5.24
C ASN A 52 -16.91 -23.90 -6.73
N ILE A 53 -16.04 -23.38 -7.61
CA ILE A 53 -16.12 -23.61 -9.06
C ILE A 53 -14.95 -24.50 -9.46
N ASP A 54 -15.23 -25.71 -9.94
CA ASP A 54 -14.19 -26.70 -10.29
C ASP A 54 -13.26 -26.20 -11.41
N HIS A 55 -13.85 -25.73 -12.51
CA HIS A 55 -13.11 -25.16 -13.64
C HIS A 55 -13.69 -23.79 -14.01
N PRO A 56 -13.17 -22.69 -13.45
CA PRO A 56 -13.77 -21.38 -13.66
C PRO A 56 -13.40 -20.79 -15.02
N THR A 57 -14.16 -19.79 -15.45
CA THR A 57 -13.75 -18.84 -16.48
C THR A 57 -12.99 -17.66 -15.85
N LYS A 58 -12.29 -16.87 -16.67
CA LYS A 58 -11.65 -15.62 -16.22
C LYS A 58 -12.64 -14.69 -15.50
N ARG A 59 -13.86 -14.54 -16.04
CA ARG A 59 -14.96 -13.79 -15.42
C ARG A 59 -15.32 -14.32 -14.04
N GLN A 60 -15.42 -15.63 -13.89
CA GLN A 60 -15.79 -16.26 -12.61
C GLN A 60 -14.72 -16.04 -11.54
N VAL A 61 -13.45 -16.11 -11.90
CA VAL A 61 -12.35 -15.78 -10.96
C VAL A 61 -12.42 -14.32 -10.51
N ALA A 62 -12.64 -13.38 -11.44
CA ALA A 62 -12.78 -11.95 -11.11
C ALA A 62 -14.00 -11.69 -10.20
N SER A 63 -15.13 -12.36 -10.47
CA SER A 63 -16.32 -12.33 -9.62
C SER A 63 -16.01 -12.81 -8.21
N LYS A 64 -15.32 -13.95 -8.08
CA LYS A 64 -14.94 -14.53 -6.78
C LYS A 64 -13.98 -13.65 -5.98
N PHE A 65 -13.10 -12.92 -6.66
CA PHE A 65 -12.27 -11.91 -6.03
C PHE A 65 -13.09 -10.73 -5.48
N ALA A 66 -14.07 -10.24 -6.24
CA ALA A 66 -14.93 -9.13 -5.83
C ALA A 66 -15.97 -9.50 -4.74
N GLU A 67 -16.31 -10.78 -4.60
CA GLU A 67 -17.24 -11.28 -3.57
C GLU A 67 -16.75 -11.01 -2.13
N THR A 68 -15.44 -10.89 -1.90
CA THR A 68 -14.90 -10.52 -0.59
C THR A 68 -14.78 -9.00 -0.48
N PHE A 69 -15.74 -8.38 0.20
CA PHE A 69 -15.74 -6.93 0.42
C PHE A 69 -14.98 -6.55 1.69
N ASP A 70 -13.79 -5.96 1.52
CA ASP A 70 -12.93 -5.50 2.61
C ASP A 70 -12.35 -4.10 2.35
N PRO A 71 -13.17 -3.03 2.47
CA PRO A 71 -12.74 -1.66 2.19
C PRO A 71 -11.68 -1.15 3.15
N ILE A 72 -11.61 -1.61 4.41
CA ILE A 72 -10.59 -1.17 5.37
C ILE A 72 -9.31 -2.00 5.24
N GLY A 73 -9.38 -3.19 4.65
CA GLY A 73 -8.19 -4.01 4.44
C GLY A 73 -7.78 -4.76 5.70
N LEU A 74 -8.74 -5.36 6.40
CA LEU A 74 -8.46 -6.19 7.59
C LEU A 74 -8.02 -7.61 7.21
N VAL A 75 -8.33 -8.06 6.00
CA VAL A 75 -8.01 -9.41 5.48
C VAL A 75 -7.25 -9.37 4.16
N THR A 76 -6.53 -8.28 3.85
CA THR A 76 -5.78 -8.14 2.59
C THR A 76 -4.83 -9.29 2.24
N PRO A 77 -4.24 -10.08 3.16
CA PRO A 77 -3.34 -11.19 2.81
C PRO A 77 -4.02 -12.26 1.96
N ILE A 78 -5.32 -12.54 2.18
CA ILE A 78 -6.02 -13.58 1.39
C ILE A 78 -6.21 -13.16 -0.07
N SER A 79 -6.17 -11.86 -0.33
CA SER A 79 -6.39 -11.29 -1.67
C SER A 79 -5.18 -11.45 -2.59
N VAL A 80 -3.97 -11.61 -2.03
CA VAL A 80 -2.71 -11.72 -2.79
C VAL A 80 -2.73 -12.82 -3.85
N PRO A 81 -2.99 -14.10 -3.52
CA PRO A 81 -2.93 -15.16 -4.52
C PRO A 81 -3.99 -14.99 -5.62
N LEU A 82 -5.18 -14.48 -5.28
CA LEU A 82 -6.21 -14.15 -6.28
C LEU A 82 -5.76 -13.03 -7.22
N LYS A 83 -5.19 -11.95 -6.68
CA LYS A 83 -4.67 -10.83 -7.49
C LYS A 83 -3.55 -11.29 -8.43
N ARG A 84 -2.64 -12.17 -7.96
CA ARG A 84 -1.59 -12.77 -8.77
C ARG A 84 -2.17 -13.64 -9.89
N LEU A 85 -3.14 -14.50 -9.59
CA LEU A 85 -3.83 -15.30 -10.60
C LEU A 85 -4.54 -14.41 -11.63
N ILE A 86 -5.22 -13.34 -11.19
CA ILE A 86 -5.86 -12.37 -12.08
C ILE A 86 -4.83 -11.77 -13.03
N GLN A 87 -3.71 -11.25 -12.51
CA GLN A 87 -2.62 -10.72 -13.33
C GLN A 87 -2.11 -11.74 -14.35
N LYS A 88 -1.83 -12.98 -13.91
CA LYS A 88 -1.39 -14.06 -14.79
C LYS A 88 -2.38 -14.32 -15.94
N MET A 89 -3.69 -14.37 -15.65
CA MET A 89 -4.71 -14.51 -16.69
C MET A 89 -4.80 -13.33 -17.67
N TRP A 90 -4.35 -12.14 -17.26
CA TRP A 90 -4.23 -10.99 -18.16
C TRP A 90 -3.01 -11.10 -19.07
N GLU A 91 -1.90 -11.63 -18.55
CA GLU A 91 -0.68 -11.85 -19.33
C GLU A 91 -0.84 -12.96 -20.38
N MET A 92 -1.59 -14.01 -20.02
CA MET A 92 -1.94 -15.11 -20.93
C MET A 92 -3.01 -14.73 -21.98
N ASP A 93 -3.51 -13.49 -21.98
CA ASP A 93 -4.56 -12.99 -22.88
C ASP A 93 -5.83 -13.88 -22.94
N ILE A 94 -6.22 -14.44 -21.79
CA ILE A 94 -7.40 -15.32 -21.72
C ILE A 94 -8.67 -14.48 -21.93
N ASN A 95 -9.56 -14.95 -22.81
CA ASN A 95 -10.86 -14.33 -23.03
C ASN A 95 -11.74 -14.41 -21.76
N TRP A 96 -12.54 -13.37 -21.52
CA TRP A 96 -13.40 -13.23 -20.34
C TRP A 96 -14.27 -14.47 -20.03
N ASN A 97 -14.85 -15.07 -21.07
CA ASN A 97 -15.75 -16.23 -20.94
C ASN A 97 -15.03 -17.58 -21.17
N ALA A 98 -13.73 -17.57 -21.48
CA ALA A 98 -12.97 -18.80 -21.66
C ALA A 98 -12.62 -19.44 -20.31
N LYS A 99 -12.59 -20.78 -20.30
CA LYS A 99 -12.13 -21.59 -19.17
C LYS A 99 -10.63 -21.44 -18.96
N LEU A 100 -10.16 -21.62 -17.73
CA LEU A 100 -8.74 -21.49 -17.42
C LEU A 100 -7.90 -22.57 -18.15
N PRO A 101 -6.76 -22.21 -18.76
CA PRO A 101 -5.79 -23.18 -19.25
C PRO A 101 -5.17 -23.96 -18.06
N PRO A 102 -4.53 -25.12 -18.30
CA PRO A 102 -4.02 -25.99 -17.24
C PRO A 102 -3.16 -25.29 -16.18
N GLU A 103 -2.30 -24.36 -16.61
CA GLU A 103 -1.38 -23.62 -15.74
C GLU A 103 -2.09 -22.65 -14.79
N ALA A 104 -3.13 -21.95 -15.25
CA ALA A 104 -3.94 -21.07 -14.40
C ALA A 104 -4.93 -21.88 -13.54
N LEU A 105 -5.38 -23.03 -14.04
CA LEU A 105 -6.25 -23.93 -13.30
C LEU A 105 -5.54 -24.58 -12.11
N SER A 106 -4.25 -24.89 -12.21
CA SER A 106 -3.47 -25.36 -11.06
C SER A 106 -3.38 -24.31 -9.95
N ASP A 107 -3.14 -23.04 -10.31
CA ASP A 107 -3.11 -21.94 -9.35
C ASP A 107 -4.48 -21.73 -8.70
N TRP A 108 -5.56 -21.78 -9.49
CA TRP A 108 -6.93 -21.74 -8.96
C TRP A 108 -7.19 -22.84 -7.94
N ARG A 109 -6.80 -24.09 -8.22
CA ARG A 109 -6.97 -25.21 -7.28
C ARG A 109 -6.18 -25.03 -5.98
N LEU A 110 -5.01 -24.40 -6.03
CA LEU A 110 -4.27 -24.03 -4.82
C LEU A 110 -5.02 -22.97 -4.01
N ILE A 111 -5.60 -21.97 -4.68
CA ILE A 111 -6.45 -20.96 -4.03
C ILE A 111 -7.69 -21.60 -3.41
N GLN A 112 -8.36 -22.53 -4.10
CA GLN A 112 -9.50 -23.27 -3.55
C GLN A 112 -9.16 -23.97 -2.24
N LYS A 113 -7.99 -24.64 -2.18
CA LYS A 113 -7.51 -25.31 -0.96
C LYS A 113 -7.17 -24.31 0.16
N ALA A 114 -6.76 -23.09 -0.18
CA ALA A 114 -6.43 -22.05 0.79
C ALA A 114 -7.67 -21.32 1.34
N PHE A 115 -8.80 -21.35 0.63
CA PHE A 115 -10.06 -20.69 0.98
C PHE A 115 -11.06 -21.66 1.60
N THR A 116 -10.88 -21.96 2.88
CA THR A 116 -11.69 -22.90 3.65
C THR A 116 -12.76 -22.23 4.50
N ASP A 117 -12.52 -20.98 4.92
CA ASP A 117 -13.40 -20.24 5.81
C ASP A 117 -14.41 -19.41 5.03
N ARG A 118 -15.62 -19.30 5.58
CA ARG A 118 -16.71 -18.48 5.02
C ARG A 118 -16.72 -17.06 5.57
N GLU A 119 -16.07 -16.87 6.72
CA GLU A 119 -16.00 -15.59 7.41
C GLU A 119 -14.74 -15.51 8.27
N ILE A 120 -14.25 -14.29 8.44
CA ILE A 120 -13.20 -13.94 9.40
C ILE A 120 -13.72 -12.81 10.26
N SER A 121 -13.64 -13.00 11.58
CA SER A 121 -14.05 -12.01 12.58
C SER A 121 -12.84 -11.21 13.04
N CYS A 122 -12.98 -9.89 13.06
CA CYS A 122 -11.97 -8.95 13.53
C CYS A 122 -12.55 -8.11 14.66
N ALA A 123 -11.77 -7.80 15.69
CA ALA A 123 -12.21 -6.86 16.72
C ALA A 123 -12.47 -5.48 16.07
N ARG A 124 -13.65 -4.89 16.33
CA ARG A 124 -13.94 -3.51 15.93
C ARG A 124 -13.18 -2.48 16.78
N PRO A 125 -13.08 -2.60 18.11
CA PRO A 125 -12.37 -1.60 18.90
C PRO A 125 -10.86 -1.72 18.71
N LEU A 126 -10.19 -0.58 18.58
CA LEU A 126 -8.72 -0.53 18.49
C LEU A 126 -8.05 -0.58 19.87
N ARG A 127 -8.81 -0.37 20.95
CA ARG A 127 -8.34 -0.27 22.34
C ARG A 127 -9.39 -0.81 23.31
N ASP A 128 -8.97 -1.34 24.45
CA ASP A 128 -9.90 -1.90 25.44
C ASP A 128 -10.64 -0.82 26.26
N ASP A 129 -9.98 0.31 26.52
CA ASP A 129 -10.55 1.41 27.29
C ASP A 129 -9.95 2.77 26.89
N TYR A 130 -10.44 3.85 27.50
CA TYR A 130 -10.08 5.22 27.14
C TYR A 130 -8.94 5.81 28.00
N SER A 131 -8.39 5.07 28.96
CA SER A 131 -7.38 5.51 29.93
C SER A 131 -5.93 5.49 29.41
N HIS A 132 -5.75 5.23 28.12
CA HIS A 132 -4.44 5.30 27.47
C HIS A 132 -3.74 6.66 27.67
N THR A 133 -2.42 6.62 27.87
CA THR A 133 -1.59 7.83 27.96
C THR A 133 -1.12 8.28 26.59
N ASP A 134 -0.75 7.30 25.74
CA ASP A 134 -0.13 7.55 24.46
C ASP A 134 -0.75 6.69 23.37
N PHE A 135 -0.79 7.27 22.17
CA PHE A 135 -1.20 6.58 20.96
C PHE A 135 -0.09 6.67 19.91
N HIS A 136 0.55 5.54 19.63
CA HIS A 136 1.55 5.42 18.58
C HIS A 136 0.94 4.72 17.36
N MET A 137 1.02 5.37 16.21
CA MET A 137 0.66 4.78 14.92
C MET A 137 1.92 4.17 14.29
N LEU A 138 1.86 2.89 13.94
CA LEU A 138 3.01 2.14 13.43
C LEU A 138 2.70 1.66 12.02
N ILE A 139 3.43 2.20 11.05
CA ILE A 139 3.23 1.93 9.63
C ILE A 139 4.34 1.00 9.16
N PHE A 140 3.99 -0.22 8.76
CA PHE A 140 4.94 -1.15 8.16
C PHE A 140 4.76 -1.14 6.65
N SER A 141 5.86 -1.16 5.91
CA SER A 141 5.86 -1.24 4.45
C SER A 141 6.80 -2.33 3.98
N ASP A 142 6.41 -3.00 2.90
CA ASP A 142 7.17 -4.08 2.30
C ASP A 142 6.91 -4.16 0.79
N ALA A 143 7.88 -4.73 0.07
CA ALA A 143 7.74 -5.10 -1.32
C ALA A 143 8.45 -6.41 -1.60
N SER A 144 7.73 -7.32 -2.26
CA SER A 144 8.25 -8.55 -2.83
C SER A 144 8.43 -8.41 -4.34
N GLN A 145 8.87 -9.50 -4.98
CA GLN A 145 9.01 -9.57 -6.44
C GLN A 145 7.70 -9.24 -7.18
N ASP A 146 6.55 -9.64 -6.62
CA ASP A 146 5.25 -9.60 -7.29
C ASP A 146 4.28 -8.58 -6.68
N THR A 147 4.49 -8.19 -5.42
CA THR A 147 3.50 -7.43 -4.66
C THR A 147 4.17 -6.40 -3.76
N TYR A 148 3.47 -5.34 -3.43
CA TYR A 148 3.93 -4.36 -2.46
C TYR A 148 2.77 -3.78 -1.69
N GLY A 149 3.04 -3.29 -0.49
CA GLY A 149 1.98 -2.82 0.36
C GLY A 149 2.47 -2.22 1.66
N ALA A 150 1.50 -1.81 2.45
CA ALA A 150 1.71 -1.32 3.78
C ALA A 150 0.51 -1.65 4.67
N LEU A 151 0.76 -1.65 5.97
CA LEU A 151 -0.26 -1.76 7.01
C LEU A 151 -0.01 -0.73 8.11
N ALA A 152 -1.05 -0.43 8.88
CA ALA A 152 -1.00 0.47 10.01
C ALA A 152 -1.55 -0.23 11.26
N TYR A 153 -0.74 -0.29 12.30
CA TYR A 153 -1.19 -0.65 13.65
C TYR A 153 -1.43 0.60 14.49
N GLY A 154 -2.42 0.52 15.36
CA GLY A 154 -2.57 1.43 16.48
C GLY A 154 -2.03 0.77 17.75
N CYS A 155 -1.07 1.42 18.41
CA CYS A 155 -0.48 0.98 19.66
C CYS A 155 -0.85 1.97 20.77
N PHE A 156 -1.65 1.51 21.72
CA PHE A 156 -2.15 2.29 22.84
C PHE A 156 -1.40 1.91 24.12
N MET A 157 -0.74 2.88 24.74
CA MET A 157 0.02 2.70 25.98
C MET A 157 -0.82 3.03 27.20
N TYR A 158 -0.61 2.32 28.30
CA TYR A 158 -1.34 2.52 29.54
C TYR A 158 -0.38 2.52 30.75
N PRO A 159 -0.72 3.22 31.85
CA PRO A 159 0.16 3.25 33.04
C PRO A 159 0.29 1.90 33.74
N ASN A 160 -0.81 1.13 33.79
CA ASN A 160 -0.94 -0.03 34.69
C ASN A 160 -1.24 -1.35 33.95
N LYS A 161 -1.13 -1.38 32.62
CA LYS A 161 -1.35 -2.61 31.83
C LYS A 161 -0.49 -2.62 30.57
N LYS A 162 -0.40 -3.80 29.97
CA LYS A 162 0.31 -3.99 28.70
C LYS A 162 -0.30 -3.10 27.60
N PRO A 163 0.52 -2.67 26.62
CA PRO A 163 0.01 -1.94 25.48
C PRO A 163 -1.00 -2.79 24.70
N VAL A 164 -1.99 -2.12 24.12
CA VAL A 164 -2.97 -2.74 23.23
C VAL A 164 -2.62 -2.37 21.80
N ILE A 165 -2.40 -3.39 20.97
CA ILE A 165 -2.03 -3.23 19.57
C ILE A 165 -3.11 -3.88 18.71
N ASN A 166 -3.65 -3.12 17.76
CA ASN A 166 -4.63 -3.60 16.81
C ASN A 166 -4.38 -3.04 15.41
N LEU A 167 -4.64 -3.87 14.39
CA LEU A 167 -4.60 -3.48 12.99
C LEU A 167 -5.69 -2.43 12.73
N ILE A 168 -5.29 -1.27 12.21
CA ILE A 168 -6.21 -0.22 11.77
C ILE A 168 -6.63 -0.48 10.33
N THR A 169 -5.66 -0.68 9.44
CA THR A 169 -5.89 -0.86 8.01
C THR A 169 -4.66 -1.46 7.34
N SER A 170 -4.85 -2.10 6.19
CA SER A 170 -3.76 -2.47 5.30
C SER A 170 -4.15 -2.34 3.83
N ARG A 171 -3.14 -2.28 2.97
CA ARG A 171 -3.26 -2.22 1.51
C ARG A 171 -2.12 -2.97 0.85
N ASN A 172 -2.45 -3.76 -0.17
CA ASN A 172 -1.48 -4.30 -1.11
C ASN A 172 -1.89 -4.05 -2.56
N LYS A 173 -0.88 -3.98 -3.42
CA LYS A 173 -0.97 -3.88 -4.87
C LYS A 173 -0.05 -4.91 -5.51
N ILE A 174 -0.40 -5.32 -6.72
CA ILE A 174 0.44 -6.16 -7.54
C ILE A 174 1.38 -5.28 -8.35
N LYS A 175 2.64 -5.70 -8.49
CA LYS A 175 3.64 -5.07 -9.36
C LYS A 175 3.11 -5.04 -10.80
N PRO A 176 3.15 -3.89 -11.49
CA PRO A 176 2.76 -3.83 -12.90
C PRO A 176 3.65 -4.75 -13.74
N SER A 177 3.05 -5.63 -14.55
CA SER A 177 3.81 -6.66 -15.29
C SER A 177 4.41 -6.20 -16.61
N ARG A 178 3.87 -5.15 -17.24
CA ARG A 178 4.27 -4.70 -18.57
C ARG A 178 5.44 -3.69 -18.60
N ASN A 179 6.24 -3.59 -17.54
CA ASN A 179 7.40 -2.68 -17.51
C ASN A 179 8.60 -3.29 -16.78
N SER A 180 9.73 -3.44 -17.48
CA SER A 180 11.00 -3.94 -16.93
C SER A 180 11.70 -2.94 -16.01
N ASN A 181 11.24 -1.68 -15.95
CA ASN A 181 11.88 -0.60 -15.20
C ASN A 181 11.56 -0.56 -13.70
N TRP A 182 10.89 -1.59 -13.17
CA TRP A 182 10.55 -1.73 -11.76
C TRP A 182 11.59 -2.57 -11.00
N SER A 183 12.64 -1.91 -10.49
CA SER A 183 13.58 -2.51 -9.55
C SER A 183 12.93 -2.66 -8.16
N ILE A 184 13.39 -3.63 -7.37
CA ILE A 184 12.89 -3.89 -6.02
C ILE A 184 12.93 -2.59 -5.17
N PRO A 185 14.04 -1.82 -5.15
CA PRO A 185 14.09 -0.55 -4.40
C PRO A 185 13.01 0.47 -4.75
N LYS A 186 12.62 0.57 -6.03
CA LYS A 186 11.54 1.48 -6.43
C LYS A 186 10.20 1.04 -5.86
N ILE A 187 9.94 -0.27 -5.86
CA ILE A 187 8.69 -0.81 -5.36
C ILE A 187 8.66 -0.71 -3.83
N GLU A 188 9.78 -0.93 -3.14
CA GLU A 188 9.92 -0.69 -1.70
C GLU A 188 9.60 0.77 -1.34
N LEU A 189 10.12 1.74 -2.11
CA LEU A 189 9.79 3.16 -1.92
C LEU A 189 8.30 3.46 -2.17
N ILE A 190 7.65 2.79 -3.13
CA ILE A 190 6.18 2.91 -3.30
C ILE A 190 5.44 2.27 -2.12
N GLY A 191 5.95 1.17 -1.55
CA GLY A 191 5.41 0.60 -0.31
C GLY A 191 5.38 1.63 0.81
N ILE A 192 6.46 2.38 0.99
CA ILE A 192 6.54 3.50 1.94
C ILE A 192 5.54 4.61 1.58
N GLU A 193 5.39 4.96 0.29
CA GLU A 193 4.39 5.93 -0.18
C GLU A 193 2.95 5.51 0.18
N ILE A 194 2.59 4.24 -0.03
CA ILE A 194 1.30 3.68 0.40
C ILE A 194 1.14 3.82 1.91
N GLY A 195 2.17 3.46 2.68
CA GLY A 195 2.16 3.59 4.13
C GLY A 195 1.92 5.03 4.60
N SER A 196 2.62 5.99 4.02
CA SER A 196 2.43 7.42 4.35
C SER A 196 1.03 7.91 3.97
N SER A 197 0.47 7.42 2.86
CA SER A 197 -0.88 7.77 2.45
C SER A 197 -1.93 7.18 3.38
N LEU A 198 -1.72 5.95 3.87
CA LEU A 198 -2.58 5.33 4.88
C LEU A 198 -2.58 6.12 6.17
N ALA A 199 -1.40 6.50 6.67
CA ALA A 199 -1.27 7.32 7.87
C ALA A 199 -2.05 8.63 7.74
N ARG A 200 -1.95 9.29 6.58
CA ARG A 200 -2.72 10.51 6.30
C ARG A 200 -4.22 10.30 6.35
N SER A 201 -4.73 9.28 5.66
CA SER A 201 -6.16 8.96 5.70
C SER A 201 -6.65 8.65 7.11
N ILE A 202 -5.85 7.95 7.93
CA ILE A 202 -6.24 7.66 9.31
C ILE A 202 -6.32 8.96 10.13
N ILE A 203 -5.35 9.86 10.00
CA ILE A 203 -5.33 11.13 10.75
C ILE A 203 -6.50 12.04 10.36
N ASP A 204 -6.79 12.13 9.07
CA ASP A 204 -7.90 12.95 8.56
C ASP A 204 -9.26 12.46 9.11
N GLU A 205 -9.40 11.15 9.36
CA GLU A 205 -10.65 10.54 9.85
C GLU A 205 -10.71 10.40 11.39
N ILE A 206 -9.57 10.30 12.08
CA ILE A 206 -9.54 10.03 13.53
C ILE A 206 -9.80 11.30 14.35
N ARG A 207 -11.08 11.60 14.56
CA ARG A 207 -11.50 12.78 15.32
C ARG A 207 -11.37 12.57 16.83
N GLY A 208 -10.79 13.55 17.52
CA GLY A 208 -10.73 13.57 18.99
C GLY A 208 -9.72 12.61 19.63
N LEU A 209 -8.88 11.93 18.83
CA LEU A 209 -7.79 11.11 19.33
C LEU A 209 -6.45 11.72 18.92
N LYS A 210 -5.67 12.16 19.91
CA LYS A 210 -4.35 12.73 19.69
C LYS A 210 -3.35 11.62 19.38
N VAL A 211 -2.74 11.68 18.19
CA VAL A 211 -1.62 10.79 17.84
C VAL A 211 -0.35 11.32 18.49
N THR A 212 0.26 10.57 19.40
CA THR A 212 1.53 10.94 20.06
C THR A 212 2.70 10.83 19.07
N THR A 213 2.77 9.72 18.32
CA THR A 213 3.88 9.47 17.39
C THR A 213 3.42 8.64 16.22
N ILE A 214 4.02 8.88 15.05
CA ILE A 214 3.93 8.03 13.87
C ILE A 214 5.32 7.48 13.58
N ARG A 215 5.42 6.16 13.45
CA ARG A 215 6.67 5.48 13.05
C ARG A 215 6.43 4.76 11.74
N SER A 216 7.21 5.12 10.71
CA SER A 216 7.28 4.38 9.46
C SER A 216 8.41 3.36 9.55
N LEU A 217 8.12 2.10 9.23
CA LEU A 217 9.05 0.98 9.31
C LEU A 217 9.18 0.29 7.94
N SER A 218 10.42 0.01 7.57
CA SER A 218 10.76 -0.77 6.39
C SER A 218 12.06 -1.54 6.65
N ASP A 219 12.23 -2.70 6.05
CA ASP A 219 13.49 -3.44 6.02
C ASP A 219 14.38 -3.08 4.82
N SER A 220 13.90 -2.21 3.92
CA SER A 220 14.70 -1.71 2.80
C SER A 220 15.60 -0.54 3.21
N MET A 221 16.87 -0.83 3.43
CA MET A 221 17.88 0.21 3.65
C MET A 221 18.03 1.16 2.45
N ILE A 222 17.86 0.67 1.21
CA ILE A 222 17.99 1.49 0.00
C ILE A 222 16.82 2.48 -0.09
N ALA A 223 15.58 2.02 0.11
CA ALA A 223 14.42 2.92 0.08
C ALA A 223 14.46 3.94 1.22
N LEU A 224 14.91 3.52 2.42
CA LEU A 224 15.12 4.43 3.55
C LEU A 224 16.21 5.47 3.28
N TYR A 225 17.33 5.07 2.65
CA TYR A 225 18.37 5.99 2.23
C TYR A 225 17.84 7.02 1.22
N TRP A 226 17.08 6.60 0.21
CA TRP A 226 16.45 7.52 -0.74
C TRP A 226 15.45 8.48 -0.10
N LEU A 227 14.70 8.02 0.90
CA LEU A 227 13.74 8.84 1.62
C LEU A 227 14.43 9.92 2.47
N LEU A 228 15.49 9.52 3.17
CA LEU A 228 16.13 10.32 4.22
C LEU A 228 17.33 11.13 3.74
N SER A 229 17.89 10.82 2.56
CA SER A 229 18.97 11.59 1.95
C SER A 229 18.46 12.89 1.32
N ASP A 230 19.27 13.95 1.43
CA ASP A 230 19.08 15.22 0.73
C ASP A 230 19.79 15.26 -0.63
N GLU A 231 20.55 14.21 -0.97
CA GLU A 231 21.20 14.11 -2.27
C GLU A 231 20.14 13.90 -3.37
N CYS A 232 20.26 14.68 -4.44
CA CYS A 232 19.31 14.68 -5.54
C CYS A 232 19.38 13.34 -6.30
N THR A 233 18.50 12.43 -5.92
CA THR A 233 18.27 11.17 -6.62
C THR A 233 17.48 11.43 -7.92
N ARG A 234 17.46 10.44 -8.83
CA ARG A 234 16.73 10.51 -10.11
C ARG A 234 15.33 11.11 -9.94
N VAL A 235 14.85 11.86 -10.95
CA VAL A 235 13.54 12.55 -10.96
C VAL A 235 12.39 11.69 -10.41
N TRP A 236 12.35 10.40 -10.78
CA TRP A 236 11.32 9.49 -10.28
C TRP A 236 11.35 9.32 -8.75
N VAL A 237 12.54 9.09 -8.18
CA VAL A 237 12.74 8.95 -6.73
C VAL A 237 12.46 10.27 -6.03
N ALA A 238 12.96 11.38 -6.55
CA ALA A 238 12.72 12.72 -6.00
C ALA A 238 11.22 13.06 -5.94
N ASN A 239 10.44 12.69 -6.96
CA ASN A 239 8.99 12.89 -6.97
C ASN A 239 8.27 12.00 -5.95
N ARG A 240 8.69 10.73 -5.79
CA ARG A 240 8.14 9.85 -4.75
C ARG A 240 8.45 10.35 -3.34
N ARG A 241 9.71 10.75 -3.10
CA ARG A 241 10.15 11.37 -1.84
C ARG A 241 9.30 12.59 -1.51
N ARG A 242 9.08 13.49 -2.48
CA ARG A 242 8.24 14.68 -2.29
C ARG A 242 6.84 14.31 -1.81
N SER A 243 6.18 13.34 -2.45
CA SER A 243 4.84 12.90 -2.03
C SER A 243 4.82 12.33 -0.60
N ILE A 244 5.82 11.51 -0.24
CA ILE A 244 5.97 10.99 1.12
C ILE A 244 6.19 12.12 2.13
N GLN A 245 7.02 13.10 1.76
CA GLN A 245 7.34 14.25 2.61
C GLN A 245 6.12 15.14 2.84
N GLU A 246 5.33 15.42 1.79
CA GLU A 246 4.07 16.17 1.89
C GLU A 246 3.07 15.49 2.85
N ASN A 247 2.95 14.15 2.76
CA ASN A 247 2.14 13.39 3.73
C ASN A 247 2.72 13.54 5.15
N THR A 248 4.03 13.39 5.29
CA THR A 248 4.72 13.47 6.59
C THR A 248 4.65 14.85 7.23
N ASP A 249 4.65 15.93 6.44
CA ASP A 249 4.57 17.31 6.94
C ASP A 249 3.24 17.64 7.59
N ILE A 250 2.15 17.04 7.08
CA ILE A 250 0.84 17.13 7.73
C ILE A 250 0.93 16.52 9.14
N PHE A 251 1.67 15.42 9.29
CA PHE A 251 1.77 14.69 10.57
C PHE A 251 2.56 15.45 11.61
N ARG A 252 3.59 16.19 11.19
CA ARG A 252 4.39 17.04 12.09
C ARG A 252 3.59 18.13 12.78
N LYS A 253 2.41 18.48 12.23
CA LYS A 253 1.46 19.40 12.87
C LYS A 253 0.69 18.74 14.02
N CYS A 254 0.56 17.41 14.02
CA CYS A 254 -0.23 16.64 14.97
C CYS A 254 0.63 15.91 16.03
N GLY A 255 1.87 15.55 15.68
CA GLY A 255 2.80 14.83 16.55
C GLY A 255 4.15 14.59 15.88
N THR A 256 4.95 13.68 16.44
CA THR A 256 6.29 13.37 15.89
C THR A 256 6.19 12.26 14.84
N CYS A 257 6.77 12.46 13.65
CA CYS A 257 6.88 11.41 12.63
C CYS A 257 8.33 11.03 12.39
N THR A 258 8.64 9.74 12.43
CA THR A 258 10.00 9.19 12.27
C THR A 258 9.99 7.97 11.36
N SER A 259 11.09 7.74 10.65
CA SER A 259 11.27 6.58 9.76
C SER A 259 12.42 5.72 10.27
N HIS A 260 12.19 4.41 10.34
CA HIS A 260 13.09 3.45 10.98
C HIS A 260 13.29 2.22 10.13
N HIS A 261 14.49 1.65 10.22
CA HIS A 261 14.73 0.30 9.74
C HIS A 261 14.14 -0.72 10.71
N CYS A 262 13.48 -1.75 10.19
CA CYS A 262 13.12 -2.96 10.95
C CYS A 262 13.77 -4.19 10.29
N ARG A 263 14.07 -5.23 11.07
CA ARG A 263 14.55 -6.49 10.48
C ARG A 263 13.42 -7.14 9.69
N THR A 264 13.72 -7.83 8.59
CA THR A 264 12.73 -8.54 7.75
C THR A 264 11.82 -9.46 8.56
N GLN A 265 12.38 -10.21 9.51
CA GLN A 265 11.61 -11.11 10.40
C GLN A 265 10.61 -10.39 11.33
N ASP A 266 10.84 -9.10 11.59
CA ASP A 266 9.99 -8.25 12.42
C ASP A 266 9.06 -7.36 11.57
N ASN A 267 9.22 -7.38 10.23
CA ASN A 267 8.42 -6.58 9.31
C ASN A 267 7.05 -7.23 9.09
N SER A 268 6.01 -6.65 9.71
CA SER A 268 4.64 -7.17 9.56
C SER A 268 4.06 -7.00 8.16
N ALA A 269 4.62 -6.09 7.34
CA ALA A 269 4.15 -5.89 5.99
C ALA A 269 4.49 -7.07 5.05
N ASP A 270 5.42 -7.96 5.44
CA ASP A 270 5.70 -9.21 4.71
C ASP A 270 4.44 -10.10 4.57
N ILE A 271 3.57 -10.11 5.58
CA ILE A 271 2.29 -10.82 5.52
C ILE A 271 1.36 -10.19 4.46
N THR A 272 1.45 -8.87 4.29
CA THR A 272 0.65 -8.09 3.32
C THR A 272 1.04 -8.41 1.87
N THR A 273 2.31 -8.75 1.64
CA THR A 273 2.89 -9.00 0.31
C THR A 273 2.88 -10.49 -0.05
N ARG A 274 3.19 -11.40 0.88
CA ARG A 274 3.20 -12.86 0.60
C ARG A 274 1.81 -13.48 0.48
N GLY A 275 0.87 -12.96 1.26
CA GLY A 275 -0.47 -13.52 1.37
C GLY A 275 -0.57 -14.69 2.35
N MET A 276 -1.80 -15.12 2.62
CA MET A 276 -2.08 -16.12 3.65
C MET A 276 -3.37 -16.89 3.36
N PRO A 277 -3.43 -18.22 3.62
CA PRO A 277 -4.69 -18.98 3.59
C PRO A 277 -5.69 -18.50 4.64
N THR A 278 -6.99 -18.66 4.39
CA THR A 278 -8.04 -18.14 5.28
C THR A 278 -7.99 -18.77 6.67
N HIS A 279 -7.72 -20.08 6.76
CA HIS A 279 -7.68 -20.81 8.04
C HIS A 279 -6.49 -20.39 8.90
N VAL A 280 -5.39 -19.99 8.27
CA VAL A 280 -4.24 -19.45 8.99
C VAL A 280 -4.55 -18.03 9.45
N LEU A 281 -5.08 -17.19 8.55
CA LEU A 281 -5.35 -15.78 8.84
C LEU A 281 -6.35 -15.62 10.00
N LYS A 282 -7.42 -16.41 10.04
CA LYS A 282 -8.50 -16.30 11.03
C LYS A 282 -8.04 -16.31 12.49
N GLY A 283 -6.93 -16.97 12.80
CA GLY A 283 -6.32 -17.01 14.14
C GLY A 283 -4.96 -16.30 14.25
N HIS A 284 -4.54 -15.56 13.22
CA HIS A 284 -3.19 -15.05 13.12
C HIS A 284 -2.97 -13.79 13.97
N LYS A 285 -2.69 -13.98 15.27
CA LYS A 285 -2.43 -12.89 16.21
C LYS A 285 -1.38 -11.88 15.72
N PRO A 286 -0.23 -12.27 15.13
CA PRO A 286 0.74 -11.28 14.67
C PRO A 286 0.24 -10.36 13.55
N TRP A 287 -0.82 -10.76 12.82
CA TRP A 287 -1.43 -9.93 11.77
C TRP A 287 -2.43 -8.92 12.37
N PHE A 288 -3.23 -9.35 13.35
CA PHE A 288 -4.23 -8.47 13.94
C PHE A 288 -3.71 -7.62 15.09
N ASN A 289 -2.71 -8.12 15.84
CA ASN A 289 -2.18 -7.49 17.04
C ASN A 289 -0.70 -7.11 16.92
N GLY A 290 -0.12 -7.23 15.73
CA GLY A 290 1.29 -6.93 15.49
C GLY A 290 2.27 -7.90 16.15
N PRO A 291 3.58 -7.70 15.90
CA PRO A 291 4.63 -8.57 16.39
C PRO A 291 4.89 -8.33 17.88
N ALA A 292 5.37 -9.37 18.57
CA ALA A 292 5.56 -9.35 20.02
C ALA A 292 6.50 -8.23 20.51
N MET A 293 7.40 -7.73 19.66
CA MET A 293 8.27 -6.60 19.99
C MET A 293 7.48 -5.33 20.37
N LEU A 294 6.27 -5.15 19.82
CA LEU A 294 5.44 -3.98 20.11
C LEU A 294 4.81 -4.02 21.50
N LEU A 295 4.85 -5.19 22.18
CA LEU A 295 4.42 -5.33 23.56
C LEU A 295 5.45 -4.78 24.56
N GLN A 296 6.68 -4.51 24.11
CA GLN A 296 7.73 -3.88 24.90
C GLN A 296 7.59 -2.37 24.88
N ASP A 297 8.28 -1.70 25.79
CA ASP A 297 8.36 -0.24 25.83
C ASP A 297 8.87 0.33 24.48
N PRO A 298 8.31 1.45 23.97
CA PRO A 298 8.73 2.05 22.71
C PRO A 298 10.22 2.42 22.59
N SER A 299 10.93 2.57 23.71
CA SER A 299 12.39 2.77 23.76
C SER A 299 13.19 1.49 23.43
N GLN A 300 12.58 0.31 23.59
CA GLN A 300 13.20 -1.00 23.39
C GLN A 300 12.91 -1.60 22.01
N TRP A 301 12.06 -0.98 21.21
CA TRP A 301 11.78 -1.47 19.87
C TRP A 301 13.07 -1.45 19.03
N PRO A 302 13.36 -2.50 18.22
CA PRO A 302 14.60 -2.62 17.44
C PRO A 302 14.70 -1.63 16.26
N CYS A 303 13.90 -0.57 16.30
CA CYS A 303 13.68 0.44 15.28
C CYS A 303 14.76 1.53 15.37
N LYS A 304 16.03 1.18 15.20
CA LYS A 304 17.11 2.17 15.19
C LYS A 304 17.41 2.64 13.78
N LEU A 305 17.09 3.91 13.49
CA LEU A 305 17.87 4.76 12.60
C LEU A 305 18.25 6.03 13.39
N GLU A 306 19.34 5.98 14.15
CA GLU A 306 19.86 7.13 14.90
C GLU A 306 20.98 7.83 14.10
N GLY A 307 20.82 9.14 13.84
CA GLY A 307 21.84 10.01 13.22
C GLY A 307 21.62 10.36 11.73
N THR A 308 22.52 11.18 11.16
CA THR A 308 22.64 11.37 9.70
C THR A 308 23.01 10.03 9.08
N ILE A 309 22.27 9.55 8.07
CA ILE A 309 22.59 8.28 7.42
C ILE A 309 23.94 8.41 6.70
N THR A 310 25.01 8.01 7.38
CA THR A 310 26.26 7.65 6.75
C THR A 310 26.07 6.27 6.16
N CYS A 311 25.58 6.26 4.92
CA CYS A 311 25.45 5.08 4.10
C CYS A 311 26.79 4.32 4.11
N LEU A 312 26.78 3.07 4.61
CA LEU A 312 27.90 2.15 4.47
C LEU A 312 28.32 2.14 3.00
N THR A 313 29.62 2.20 2.73
CA THR A 313 30.19 2.31 1.38
C THR A 313 29.55 1.32 0.39
N GLU A 314 29.19 0.13 0.88
CA GLU A 314 28.52 -0.95 0.15
C GLU A 314 27.08 -0.60 -0.32
N PHE A 315 26.30 0.15 0.47
CA PHE A 315 24.96 0.64 0.07
C PHE A 315 25.07 1.84 -0.89
N ARG A 316 26.14 2.65 -0.78
CA ARG A 316 26.43 3.70 -1.77
C ARG A 316 26.75 3.08 -3.12
N GLU A 317 27.55 2.02 -3.16
CA GLU A 317 27.91 1.32 -4.40
C GLU A 317 26.68 0.66 -5.07
N LEU A 318 25.79 0.03 -4.30
CA LEU A 318 24.52 -0.51 -4.82
C LEU A 318 23.61 0.59 -5.36
N ALA A 319 23.43 1.69 -4.61
CA ALA A 319 22.67 2.85 -5.07
C ALA A 319 23.31 3.52 -6.30
N GLN A 320 24.65 3.61 -6.36
CA GLN A 320 25.42 4.17 -7.47
C GLN A 320 25.40 3.29 -8.72
N SER A 321 25.40 1.96 -8.55
CA SER A 321 25.24 1.00 -9.65
C SER A 321 23.84 1.09 -10.28
N GLU A 322 22.81 1.36 -9.47
CA GLU A 322 21.48 1.70 -9.96
C GLU A 322 21.47 3.09 -10.62
N ILE A 323 22.31 4.05 -10.20
CA ILE A 323 22.47 5.41 -10.78
C ILE A 323 23.16 5.38 -12.17
N GLN A 324 24.14 4.50 -12.42
CA GLN A 324 24.84 4.37 -13.71
C GLN A 324 24.33 3.21 -14.59
N ARG A 325 23.16 3.39 -15.20
CA ARG A 325 22.82 2.76 -16.50
C ARG A 325 21.96 3.70 -17.34
N THR A 326 22.56 4.83 -17.72
CA THR A 326 22.14 5.67 -18.85
C THR A 326 23.33 6.52 -19.30
N SER A 327 24.40 5.85 -19.74
CA SER A 327 25.52 6.48 -20.46
C SER A 327 26.43 5.40 -21.05
N SER A 328 25.89 4.56 -21.93
CA SER A 328 26.72 3.72 -22.81
C SER A 328 25.96 3.37 -24.10
N SER A 329 25.53 4.41 -24.81
CA SER A 329 25.30 4.32 -26.25
C SER A 329 25.57 5.68 -26.89
N THR A 330 26.86 6.06 -26.97
CA THR A 330 27.50 6.78 -28.09
C THR A 330 28.97 7.01 -27.71
N THR A 331 29.82 6.02 -27.95
CA THR A 331 31.25 6.17 -28.27
C THR A 331 31.80 4.80 -28.65
N ALA A 332 31.30 4.27 -29.76
CA ALA A 332 32.01 3.23 -30.51
C ALA A 332 32.44 3.88 -31.83
N GLY A 333 33.73 4.19 -31.93
CA GLY A 333 34.34 4.69 -33.16
C GLY A 333 35.27 5.87 -32.96
N LEU A 334 36.34 5.69 -32.17
CA LEU A 334 37.52 6.55 -32.21
C LEU A 334 38.71 5.76 -31.69
N PHE A 335 39.30 4.91 -32.53
CA PHE A 335 40.71 4.54 -32.47
C PHE A 335 41.15 3.91 -33.80
N ALA A 336 41.76 4.75 -34.66
CA ALA A 336 42.75 4.47 -35.71
C ALA A 336 42.86 5.78 -36.51
N SER A 337 43.98 6.42 -36.81
CA SER A 337 45.40 6.12 -36.75
C SER A 337 46.15 7.45 -36.95
N ARG A 338 47.33 7.62 -36.34
CA ARG A 338 48.27 8.72 -36.64
C ARG A 338 48.76 8.62 -38.09
N THR A 339 48.92 9.75 -38.80
CA THR A 339 50.21 10.28 -39.34
C THR A 339 50.01 11.50 -40.26
N ASN A 340 50.94 12.46 -40.12
CA ASN A 340 51.37 13.58 -40.98
C ASN A 340 50.79 13.70 -42.41
N CYS A 341 50.41 14.92 -42.82
CA CYS A 341 51.12 15.69 -43.87
C CYS A 341 50.53 17.09 -44.09
N GLU A 342 51.32 17.91 -44.75
CA GLU A 342 51.30 19.37 -44.91
C GLU A 342 50.23 19.93 -45.89
N THR A 343 50.18 21.28 -45.90
CA THR A 343 50.01 22.19 -47.06
C THR A 343 48.63 22.76 -47.46
N SER A 344 48.62 24.11 -47.46
CA SER A 344 48.12 25.07 -48.48
C SER A 344 46.62 25.23 -48.81
N CYS A 345 46.12 26.43 -48.46
CA CYS A 345 45.61 27.52 -49.32
C CYS A 345 44.72 27.28 -50.57
N PHE A 346 43.81 28.26 -50.75
CA PHE A 346 42.96 28.61 -51.90
C PHE A 346 41.76 27.69 -52.15
N GLY A 347 40.54 28.16 -52.43
CA GLY A 347 40.01 29.50 -52.65
C GLY A 347 38.73 29.39 -53.48
N SER A 348 37.76 30.30 -53.25
CA SER A 348 36.60 30.60 -54.11
C SER A 348 35.56 29.47 -54.28
N SER A 349 34.26 29.67 -54.49
CA SER A 349 33.39 30.83 -54.62
C SER A 349 31.96 30.26 -54.65
N SER A 350 31.01 31.11 -54.27
CA SER A 350 29.63 31.22 -54.76
C SER A 350 28.52 30.78 -53.79
N THR A 351 27.82 31.71 -53.14
CA THR A 351 26.77 32.69 -53.56
C THR A 351 25.37 32.11 -53.30
N LEU A 352 24.58 32.86 -52.52
CA LEU A 352 23.10 32.85 -52.39
C LEU A 352 22.53 31.64 -51.61
N GLN A 353 21.54 31.76 -50.72
CA GLN A 353 20.65 32.87 -50.41
C GLN A 353 20.03 32.62 -49.04
N THR A 354 19.94 33.69 -48.27
CA THR A 354 19.18 33.84 -47.02
C THR A 354 17.69 33.54 -47.21
N LEU A 355 17.12 32.74 -46.31
CA LEU A 355 15.72 32.84 -45.85
C LEU A 355 15.65 32.43 -44.37
N LYS A 356 15.68 33.43 -43.49
CA LYS A 356 14.87 33.45 -42.24
C LYS A 356 13.54 34.10 -42.65
N PRO A 357 12.37 33.69 -42.09
CA PRO A 357 12.01 34.29 -40.81
C PRO A 357 11.06 33.48 -39.88
N THR A 358 11.05 33.96 -38.63
CA THR A 358 9.92 34.09 -37.68
C THR A 358 9.23 32.87 -37.07
N LEU A 359 9.64 32.62 -35.81
CA LEU A 359 8.81 32.65 -34.59
C LEU A 359 7.30 32.87 -34.77
N HIS A 360 6.51 31.91 -34.28
CA HIS A 360 5.26 32.20 -33.58
C HIS A 360 5.26 31.57 -32.20
N SER A 361 5.12 32.43 -31.20
CA SER A 361 4.77 32.16 -29.82
C SER A 361 3.33 31.69 -29.71
N HIS A 362 3.10 30.57 -29.04
CA HIS A 362 1.82 30.30 -28.38
C HIS A 362 2.03 29.98 -26.91
N SER A 363 1.59 30.93 -26.09
CA SER A 363 1.22 30.77 -24.70
C SER A 363 0.14 29.70 -24.57
N VAL A 364 0.36 28.70 -23.72
CA VAL A 364 -0.70 27.84 -23.21
C VAL A 364 -0.78 28.06 -21.70
N THR A 365 -1.97 28.50 -21.33
CA THR A 365 -2.50 28.86 -20.03
C THR A 365 -2.55 27.69 -19.05
N ASP A 366 -2.50 28.06 -17.77
CA ASP A 366 -2.74 27.27 -16.58
C ASP A 366 -3.78 26.14 -16.72
N ILE A 367 -3.40 24.94 -16.32
CA ILE A 367 -4.33 23.87 -15.93
C ILE A 367 -4.03 23.50 -14.48
N SER A 368 -4.82 24.09 -13.59
CA SER A 368 -5.06 23.62 -12.23
C SER A 368 -5.60 22.18 -12.28
N LEU A 369 -4.88 21.23 -11.69
CA LEU A 369 -5.34 19.85 -11.47
C LEU A 369 -5.89 19.72 -10.05
N ASP A 370 -7.10 20.24 -9.85
CA ASP A 370 -7.95 19.91 -8.70
C ASP A 370 -8.51 18.49 -8.92
N THR A 371 -7.83 17.47 -8.39
CA THR A 371 -8.23 16.07 -8.56
C THR A 371 -9.07 15.62 -7.37
N LYS A 372 -10.37 15.98 -7.40
CA LYS A 372 -11.38 15.31 -6.58
C LYS A 372 -11.52 13.85 -7.01
N TRP A 373 -11.38 12.94 -6.06
CA TRP A 373 -11.66 11.51 -6.20
C TRP A 373 -13.11 11.29 -6.70
N LYS A 374 -13.27 10.95 -7.98
CA LYS A 374 -14.49 10.32 -8.50
C LYS A 374 -14.30 8.81 -8.48
N ILE A 375 -15.04 8.16 -7.60
CA ILE A 375 -15.35 6.73 -7.68
C ILE A 375 -16.08 6.53 -9.02
N VAL A 376 -15.48 5.76 -9.94
CA VAL A 376 -16.18 5.27 -11.12
C VAL A 376 -16.62 3.84 -10.81
N CYS A 377 -17.89 3.70 -10.43
CA CYS A 377 -18.64 2.45 -10.47
C CYS A 377 -20.04 2.75 -11.01
N GLU A 378 -20.41 1.99 -12.03
CA GLU A 378 -21.79 1.64 -12.46
C GLU A 378 -22.70 2.76 -12.98
N GLU A 379 -22.78 2.87 -14.31
CA GLU A 379 -24.06 3.09 -15.00
C GLU A 379 -24.21 2.04 -16.13
N ASP A 380 -25.43 1.53 -16.27
CA ASP A 380 -25.96 0.64 -17.31
C ASP A 380 -25.73 -0.89 -17.22
N ILE A 381 -26.34 -1.51 -16.21
CA ILE A 381 -26.99 -2.82 -16.41
C ILE A 381 -28.49 -2.63 -16.18
N LYS A 382 -29.23 -2.41 -17.28
CA LYS A 382 -30.69 -2.51 -17.29
C LYS A 382 -31.06 -3.98 -17.11
N ILE A 383 -31.83 -4.24 -16.05
CA ILE A 383 -32.52 -5.50 -15.82
C ILE A 383 -33.65 -5.61 -16.85
N LEU A 384 -33.59 -6.64 -17.68
CA LEU A 384 -34.74 -7.33 -18.27
C LEU A 384 -34.64 -8.81 -17.88
#